data_AF-A0A7J9YM27-F1
#
_entry.id   AF-A0A7J9YM27-F1
#
_cell.length_a   1.000
_cell.length_b   1.000
_cell.length_c   1.000
_cell.angle_alpha   90.00
_cell.angle_beta   90.00
_cell.angle_gamma   90.00
#
_symmetry.space_group_name_H-M   'P 1'
#
loop_
_entity.id
_entity.type
_entity.pdbx_description
1 polymer ?
#
loop_
_entity_poly.entity_id
_entity_poly.type
_entity_poly.pdbx_seq_one_letter_code
_entity_poly.pdbx_strand_id
1 'polypeptide(L)'
;MWSDWYNDGAFGPPQYETYHIRQLIPWVDSYYSTIPGRSGRAIAGLSMGGFGAFSYAARHPDLFVAAASFSGAVDTNVVPVLDGSGEAILNGGRPGDTWGPRATEEVRWRAHNPWDLAGNLRGLQLTLRTGNGLPGGPYGGGDPIETWCWKMSTNVHERLVSLDIPHVWDDYGAGGHTWPYWQRSLRQTLSDLMDAFADPHPAPVPFAYTAVDPAYSVYGWTVRLHRAALEFSTLDDASPSGFRLSGSGSAKVTTAGYYPPGRAYRVTVTGPYEQTSATVVADRDRRLTIPVTLGPPNPHQQYTVQAAATGSLVHTATVTITPATGRA
;
A
#
# COMPACT_ATOMS: atom_id res chain seq x y z
N MET A 1 9.06 11.07 -6.78
CA MET A 1 9.33 9.87 -5.98
C MET A 1 9.12 8.67 -6.91
N TRP A 2 9.46 7.44 -6.51
CA TRP A 2 9.09 6.23 -7.28
C TRP A 2 7.57 6.04 -7.28
N SER A 3 6.88 6.70 -8.21
CA SER A 3 5.42 6.72 -8.37
C SER A 3 5.08 7.15 -9.80
N ASP A 4 3.82 7.01 -10.18
CA ASP A 4 3.30 7.56 -11.42
C ASP A 4 2.92 9.04 -11.22
N TRP A 5 3.39 9.91 -12.11
CA TRP A 5 3.31 11.35 -11.92
C TRP A 5 1.91 11.92 -12.20
N TYR A 6 1.52 12.90 -11.40
CA TYR A 6 0.28 13.65 -11.50
C TYR A 6 0.29 14.64 -12.68
N ASN A 7 1.40 15.32 -12.92
CA ASN A 7 1.59 16.27 -14.02
C ASN A 7 0.42 17.26 -14.17
N ASP A 8 0.08 17.99 -13.09
CA ASP A 8 -1.08 18.89 -13.04
C ASP A 8 -2.42 18.26 -13.45
N GLY A 9 -2.56 16.94 -13.26
CA GLY A 9 -3.75 16.17 -13.63
C GLY A 9 -3.74 15.65 -15.08
N ALA A 10 -2.71 15.96 -15.87
CA ALA A 10 -2.53 15.37 -17.20
C ALA A 10 -2.04 13.91 -17.13
N PHE A 11 -1.43 13.52 -16.01
CA PHE A 11 -0.77 12.22 -15.81
C PHE A 11 0.26 11.92 -16.92
N GLY A 12 0.69 10.66 -17.02
CA GLY A 12 1.66 10.20 -18.01
C GLY A 12 3.09 10.13 -17.47
N PRO A 13 4.11 10.05 -18.35
CA PRO A 13 5.50 9.89 -17.93
C PRO A 13 5.96 11.04 -17.01
N PRO A 14 6.83 10.76 -16.03
CA PRO A 14 7.31 9.45 -15.57
C PRO A 14 6.22 8.55 -14.93
N GLN A 15 6.23 7.26 -15.28
CA GLN A 15 5.30 6.25 -14.75
C GLN A 15 6.08 5.09 -14.08
N TYR A 16 6.80 5.39 -13.01
CA TYR A 16 7.72 4.44 -12.40
C TYR A 16 7.01 3.24 -11.76
N GLU A 17 5.86 3.45 -11.12
CA GLU A 17 5.11 2.34 -10.50
C GLU A 17 4.53 1.43 -11.58
N THR A 18 3.91 2.00 -12.62
CA THR A 18 3.44 1.23 -13.77
C THR A 18 4.59 0.49 -14.44
N TYR A 19 5.74 1.13 -14.67
CA TYR A 19 6.90 0.48 -15.25
C TYR A 19 7.37 -0.71 -14.40
N HIS A 20 7.65 -0.51 -13.11
CA HIS A 20 8.16 -1.59 -12.26
C HIS A 20 7.15 -2.73 -12.09
N ILE A 21 5.90 -2.39 -11.78
CA ILE A 21 4.89 -3.37 -11.36
C ILE A 21 4.20 -4.05 -12.55
N ARG A 22 3.89 -3.31 -13.61
CA ARG A 22 3.09 -3.83 -14.74
C ARG A 22 3.92 -4.20 -15.96
N GLN A 23 5.15 -3.73 -16.08
CA GLN A 23 5.99 -3.98 -17.26
C GLN A 23 7.22 -4.79 -16.90
N LEU A 24 8.08 -4.28 -16.02
CA LEU A 24 9.37 -4.89 -15.70
C LEU A 24 9.22 -6.24 -14.99
N ILE A 25 8.43 -6.33 -13.91
CA ILE A 25 8.25 -7.61 -13.19
C ILE A 25 7.68 -8.70 -14.12
N PRO A 26 6.56 -8.47 -14.85
CA PRO A 26 6.04 -9.48 -15.78
C PRO A 26 7.01 -9.83 -16.91
N TRP A 27 7.78 -8.87 -17.40
CA TRP A 27 8.84 -9.14 -18.37
C TRP A 27 9.93 -10.03 -17.77
N VAL A 28 10.43 -9.74 -16.57
CA VAL A 28 11.42 -10.61 -15.91
C VAL A 28 10.88 -12.03 -15.71
N ASP A 29 9.66 -12.17 -15.20
CA ASP A 29 9.02 -13.48 -14.95
C ASP A 29 8.75 -14.28 -16.24
N SER A 30 8.66 -13.62 -17.41
CA SER A 30 8.44 -14.30 -18.70
C SER A 30 9.73 -14.66 -19.44
N TYR A 31 10.85 -14.01 -19.12
CA TYR A 31 12.13 -14.23 -19.80
C TYR A 31 13.15 -15.00 -18.96
N TYR A 32 13.02 -15.00 -17.63
CA TYR A 32 13.91 -15.68 -16.71
C TYR A 32 13.18 -16.72 -15.86
N SER A 33 13.90 -17.74 -15.42
CA SER A 33 13.37 -18.73 -14.47
C SER A 33 13.27 -18.12 -13.07
N THR A 34 12.18 -17.40 -12.80
CA THR A 34 11.84 -16.90 -11.46
C THR A 34 10.85 -17.84 -10.76
N ILE A 35 10.61 -17.61 -9.47
CA ILE A 35 9.39 -18.09 -8.79
C ILE A 35 8.36 -16.96 -8.94
N PRO A 36 7.44 -17.04 -9.91
CA PRO A 36 6.50 -15.96 -10.18
C PRO A 36 5.44 -15.92 -9.07
N GLY A 37 5.55 -14.95 -8.18
CA GLY A 37 4.57 -14.76 -7.11
C GLY A 37 5.18 -14.15 -5.86
N ARG A 38 4.30 -13.87 -4.89
CA ARG A 38 4.65 -13.24 -3.62
C ARG A 38 5.81 -13.93 -2.91
N SER A 39 5.74 -15.26 -2.79
CA SER A 39 6.72 -16.08 -2.07
C SER A 39 8.14 -16.02 -2.65
N GLY A 40 8.29 -15.67 -3.93
CA GLY A 40 9.58 -15.59 -4.61
C GLY A 40 10.12 -14.17 -4.76
N ARG A 41 9.49 -13.16 -4.15
CA ARG A 41 9.79 -11.76 -4.45
C ARG A 41 9.94 -10.89 -3.21
N ALA A 42 11.05 -10.19 -3.14
CA ALA A 42 11.29 -9.13 -2.16
C ALA A 42 11.68 -7.82 -2.85
N ILE A 43 11.54 -6.71 -2.16
CA ILE A 43 11.96 -5.39 -2.63
C ILE A 43 12.81 -4.69 -1.58
N ALA A 44 13.94 -4.12 -1.99
CA ALA A 44 14.83 -3.41 -1.09
C ALA A 44 15.31 -2.12 -1.76
N GLY A 45 15.46 -1.05 -0.97
CA GLY A 45 15.97 0.21 -1.50
C GLY A 45 16.51 1.13 -0.41
N LEU A 46 17.27 2.12 -0.85
CA LEU A 46 17.88 3.14 0.02
C LEU A 46 17.35 4.54 -0.32
N SER A 47 17.28 5.46 0.64
CA SER A 47 16.85 6.85 0.40
C SER A 47 15.47 6.92 -0.29
N MET A 48 15.39 7.56 -1.46
CA MET A 48 14.23 7.53 -2.35
C MET A 48 13.82 6.10 -2.75
N GLY A 49 14.80 5.20 -2.95
CA GLY A 49 14.54 3.77 -3.16
C GLY A 49 13.94 3.07 -1.94
N GLY A 50 14.26 3.50 -0.72
CA GLY A 50 13.63 3.00 0.51
C GLY A 50 12.15 3.40 0.59
N PHE A 51 11.83 4.63 0.17
CA PHE A 51 10.45 5.04 -0.08
C PHE A 51 9.77 4.13 -1.12
N GLY A 52 10.40 3.92 -2.28
CA GLY A 52 9.84 3.07 -3.34
C GLY A 52 9.58 1.64 -2.88
N ALA A 53 10.51 1.05 -2.13
CA ALA A 53 10.37 -0.29 -1.58
C ALA A 53 9.14 -0.41 -0.68
N PHE A 54 9.00 0.49 0.30
CA PHE A 54 7.89 0.46 1.25
C PHE A 54 6.56 0.92 0.63
N SER A 55 6.58 1.90 -0.26
CA SER A 55 5.38 2.39 -0.95
C SER A 55 4.81 1.32 -1.88
N TYR A 56 5.65 0.66 -2.69
CA TYR A 56 5.22 -0.46 -3.53
C TYR A 56 4.76 -1.65 -2.71
N ALA A 57 5.45 -1.99 -1.62
CA ALA A 57 5.02 -3.06 -0.74
C ALA A 57 3.64 -2.77 -0.10
N ALA A 58 3.36 -1.53 0.29
CA ALA A 58 2.07 -1.15 0.87
C ALA A 58 0.93 -1.05 -0.16
N ARG A 59 1.25 -0.73 -1.42
CA ARG A 59 0.27 -0.60 -2.53
C ARG A 59 0.06 -1.90 -3.30
N HIS A 60 1.01 -2.83 -3.23
CA HIS A 60 0.96 -4.15 -3.86
C HIS A 60 1.44 -5.24 -2.90
N PRO A 61 0.81 -5.40 -1.72
CA PRO A 61 1.28 -6.33 -0.69
C PRO A 61 1.14 -7.81 -1.11
N ASP A 62 0.39 -8.07 -2.18
CA ASP A 62 0.25 -9.37 -2.82
C ASP A 62 1.39 -9.72 -3.79
N LEU A 63 2.30 -8.79 -4.08
CA LEU A 63 3.45 -9.02 -4.96
C LEU A 63 4.75 -9.38 -4.23
N PHE A 64 4.90 -9.00 -2.96
CA PHE A 64 6.16 -9.11 -2.21
C PHE A 64 5.96 -9.87 -0.89
N VAL A 65 6.84 -10.83 -0.59
CA VAL A 65 6.90 -11.48 0.74
C VAL A 65 7.71 -10.67 1.74
N ALA A 66 8.67 -9.87 1.26
CA ALA A 66 9.53 -9.05 2.12
C ALA A 66 9.83 -7.67 1.51
N ALA A 67 10.03 -6.68 2.37
CA ALA A 67 10.41 -5.32 1.98
C ALA A 67 11.48 -4.74 2.93
N ALA A 68 12.50 -4.09 2.38
CA ALA A 68 13.58 -3.47 3.16
C ALA A 68 13.84 -2.02 2.75
N SER A 69 14.06 -1.16 3.75
CA SER A 69 14.35 0.27 3.58
C SER A 69 15.62 0.63 4.35
N PHE A 70 16.58 1.23 3.64
CA PHE A 70 17.85 1.69 4.19
C PHE A 70 17.93 3.22 4.13
N SER A 71 17.94 3.90 5.27
CA SER A 71 17.91 5.37 5.32
C SER A 71 16.78 5.94 4.44
N GLY A 72 15.59 5.35 4.51
CA GLY A 72 14.54 5.62 3.53
C GLY A 72 13.77 6.92 3.79
N ALA A 73 13.35 7.59 2.72
CA ALA A 73 12.45 8.73 2.77
C ALA A 73 10.97 8.30 2.99
N VAL A 74 10.72 7.46 3.99
CA VAL A 74 9.49 6.64 4.14
C VAL A 74 8.32 7.31 4.85
N ASP A 75 8.43 8.59 5.20
CA ASP A 75 7.32 9.37 5.74
C ASP A 75 7.24 10.76 5.11
N THR A 76 6.34 10.92 4.14
CA THR A 76 6.15 12.19 3.43
C THR A 76 5.50 13.27 4.29
N ASN A 77 5.08 12.96 5.52
CA ASN A 77 4.51 13.94 6.45
C ASN A 77 5.57 14.77 7.19
N VAL A 78 6.86 14.48 7.01
CA VAL A 78 7.96 15.29 7.56
C VAL A 78 8.25 16.46 6.60
N VAL A 79 7.54 17.58 6.80
CA VAL A 79 7.33 18.65 5.80
C VAL A 79 8.50 19.60 5.48
N PRO A 80 9.57 19.81 6.27
CA PRO A 80 10.61 20.74 5.79
C PRO A 80 11.42 20.22 4.60
N VAL A 81 11.31 18.94 4.23
CA VAL A 81 12.27 18.25 3.33
C VAL A 81 11.61 17.75 2.04
N LEU A 82 10.32 17.41 2.11
CA LEU A 82 9.60 16.71 1.03
C LEU A 82 8.16 17.20 0.91
N ASP A 83 7.96 18.46 0.50
CA ASP A 83 6.77 18.82 -0.29
C ASP A 83 6.84 18.21 -1.72
N GLY A 84 7.79 17.28 -1.95
CA GLY A 84 8.22 16.67 -3.21
C GLY A 84 8.54 17.67 -4.31
N SER A 85 8.72 18.94 -3.97
CA SER A 85 9.26 19.94 -4.88
C SER A 85 10.72 19.62 -5.22
N GLY A 86 11.53 19.32 -4.21
CA GLY A 86 12.96 19.03 -4.38
C GLY A 86 13.22 17.79 -5.24
N GLU A 87 12.46 16.71 -5.04
CA GLU A 87 12.68 15.47 -5.78
C GLU A 87 12.16 15.55 -7.22
N ALA A 88 10.99 16.19 -7.46
CA ALA A 88 10.49 16.39 -8.81
C ALA A 88 11.50 17.20 -9.63
N ILE A 89 12.08 18.26 -9.04
CA ILE A 89 13.15 19.06 -9.65
C ILE A 89 14.39 18.22 -9.99
N LEU A 90 14.85 17.35 -9.08
CA LEU A 90 16.01 16.48 -9.33
C LEU A 90 15.78 15.50 -10.49
N ASN A 91 14.53 15.19 -10.81
CA ASN A 91 14.14 14.34 -11.95
C ASN A 91 13.69 15.14 -13.19
N GLY A 92 14.01 16.44 -13.25
CA GLY A 92 13.68 17.31 -14.38
C GLY A 92 12.23 17.79 -14.44
N GLY A 93 11.46 17.56 -13.38
CA GLY A 93 10.09 18.04 -13.20
C GLY A 93 10.00 19.36 -12.44
N ARG A 94 8.78 19.77 -12.14
CA ARG A 94 8.41 20.96 -11.37
C ARG A 94 7.81 20.55 -10.03
N PRO A 95 7.83 21.45 -9.02
CA PRO A 95 7.12 21.23 -7.77
C PRO A 95 5.65 20.85 -8.00
N GLY A 96 5.24 19.72 -7.42
CA GLY A 96 3.88 19.19 -7.58
C GLY A 96 3.69 18.25 -8.77
N ASP A 97 4.67 18.03 -9.65
CA ASP A 97 4.48 17.11 -10.78
C ASP A 97 4.29 15.66 -10.32
N THR A 98 4.85 15.23 -9.18
CA THR A 98 4.68 13.85 -8.67
C THR A 98 3.26 13.56 -8.20
N TRP A 99 2.73 14.30 -7.21
CA TRP A 99 1.41 14.03 -6.60
C TRP A 99 0.50 15.26 -6.50
N GLY A 100 0.86 16.35 -7.17
CA GLY A 100 0.15 17.62 -7.12
C GLY A 100 0.47 18.48 -5.89
N PRO A 101 -0.01 19.74 -5.87
CA PRO A 101 0.16 20.63 -4.73
C PRO A 101 -0.48 20.02 -3.49
N ARG A 102 0.28 19.87 -2.40
CA ARG A 102 -0.21 19.22 -1.18
C ARG A 102 -1.49 19.85 -0.63
N ALA A 103 -1.65 21.18 -0.73
CA ALA A 103 -2.84 21.89 -0.27
C ALA A 103 -4.15 21.45 -0.95
N THR A 104 -4.08 20.89 -2.17
CA THR A 104 -5.25 20.45 -2.94
C THR A 104 -5.25 18.94 -3.18
N GLU A 105 -4.07 18.32 -3.21
CA GLU A 105 -3.86 16.91 -3.57
C GLU A 105 -3.32 16.04 -2.42
N GLU A 106 -3.45 16.46 -1.15
CA GLU A 106 -2.94 15.73 0.02
C GLU A 106 -3.36 14.25 0.06
N VAL A 107 -4.56 13.91 -0.45
CA VAL A 107 -4.98 12.51 -0.55
C VAL A 107 -4.01 11.64 -1.36
N ARG A 108 -3.38 12.20 -2.41
CA ARG A 108 -2.40 11.50 -3.26
C ARG A 108 -1.06 11.32 -2.55
N TRP A 109 -0.66 12.30 -1.74
CA TRP A 109 0.50 12.19 -0.87
C TRP A 109 0.33 11.02 0.09
N ARG A 110 -0.79 11.01 0.83
CA ARG A 110 -1.12 9.94 1.78
C ARG A 110 -1.30 8.58 1.09
N ALA A 111 -1.82 8.55 -0.13
CA ALA A 111 -1.99 7.33 -0.92
C ALA A 111 -0.70 6.65 -1.38
N HIS A 112 0.45 7.32 -1.21
CA HIS A 112 1.76 6.76 -1.50
C HIS A 112 2.69 6.75 -0.29
N ASN A 113 2.28 7.37 0.83
CA ASN A 113 3.08 7.48 2.03
C ASN A 113 3.09 6.16 2.82
N PRO A 114 4.25 5.50 3.02
CA PRO A 114 4.32 4.27 3.81
C PRO A 114 3.76 4.41 5.22
N TRP A 115 3.88 5.58 5.86
CA TRP A 115 3.31 5.81 7.18
C TRP A 115 1.77 5.77 7.20
N ASP A 116 1.12 6.45 6.24
CA ASP A 116 -0.35 6.46 6.12
C ASP A 116 -0.88 5.06 5.72
N LEU A 117 -0.13 4.33 4.90
CA LEU A 117 -0.49 2.98 4.42
C LEU A 117 0.09 1.82 5.25
N ALA A 118 0.69 2.09 6.42
CA ALA A 118 1.45 1.09 7.17
C ALA A 118 0.66 -0.20 7.49
N GLY A 119 -0.67 -0.09 7.65
CA GLY A 119 -1.55 -1.24 7.86
C GLY A 119 -1.50 -2.28 6.72
N ASN A 120 -1.28 -1.83 5.48
CA ASN A 120 -1.20 -2.71 4.31
C ASN A 120 0.09 -3.57 4.31
N LEU A 121 1.10 -3.21 5.11
CA LEU A 121 2.36 -3.96 5.21
C LEU A 121 2.25 -5.22 6.09
N ARG A 122 1.09 -5.46 6.72
CA ARG A 122 0.85 -6.65 7.55
C ARG A 122 1.03 -7.92 6.72
N GLY A 123 1.77 -8.88 7.30
CA GLY A 123 2.06 -10.18 6.69
C GLY A 123 3.31 -10.20 5.80
N LEU A 124 4.00 -9.08 5.62
CA LEU A 124 5.32 -9.01 4.99
C LEU A 124 6.42 -9.11 6.06
N GLN A 125 7.58 -9.65 5.68
CA GLN A 125 8.80 -9.48 6.46
C GLN A 125 9.40 -8.11 6.15
N LEU A 126 9.44 -7.23 7.15
CA LEU A 126 9.84 -5.84 6.98
C LEU A 126 11.18 -5.57 7.64
N THR A 127 12.01 -4.75 7.01
CA THR A 127 13.28 -4.28 7.59
C THR A 127 13.45 -2.79 7.36
N LEU A 128 13.77 -2.07 8.44
CA LEU A 128 14.15 -0.66 8.44
C LEU A 128 15.52 -0.56 9.09
N ARG A 129 16.51 -0.05 8.35
CA ARG A 129 17.85 0.26 8.89
C ARG A 129 18.19 1.71 8.62
N THR A 130 18.60 2.47 9.63
CA THR A 130 18.93 3.89 9.48
C THR A 130 20.04 4.29 10.45
N GLY A 131 20.85 5.27 10.05
CA GLY A 131 21.67 6.05 10.97
C GLY A 131 20.87 7.24 11.48
N ASN A 132 21.46 8.02 12.38
CA ASN A 132 20.83 9.22 12.95
C ASN A 132 21.36 10.55 12.38
N GLY A 133 22.28 10.49 11.42
CA GLY A 133 22.92 11.66 10.80
C GLY A 133 23.99 12.33 11.63
N LEU A 134 24.28 11.84 12.84
CA LEU A 134 25.37 12.35 13.67
C LEU A 134 26.71 11.75 13.23
N PRO A 135 27.82 12.51 13.40
CA PRO A 135 29.15 11.99 13.14
C PRO A 135 29.61 10.97 14.18
N GLY A 136 30.64 10.21 13.80
CA GLY A 136 31.30 9.24 14.69
C GLY A 136 30.98 7.77 14.39
N GLY A 137 30.23 7.48 13.32
CA GLY A 137 30.02 6.11 12.87
C GLY A 137 31.27 5.49 12.21
N PRO A 138 31.29 4.16 12.00
CA PRO A 138 32.46 3.41 11.52
C PRO A 138 32.93 3.79 10.11
N TYR A 139 32.09 4.45 9.32
CA TYR A 139 32.44 4.97 8.00
C TYR A 139 32.52 6.49 7.98
N GLY A 140 32.71 7.11 9.15
CA GLY A 140 32.58 8.55 9.33
C GLY A 140 31.17 9.01 8.95
N GLY A 141 31.09 10.21 8.38
CA GLY A 141 29.83 10.82 7.99
C GLY A 141 29.21 11.66 9.09
N GLY A 142 28.09 12.26 8.75
CA GLY A 142 27.40 13.34 9.45
C GLY A 142 26.65 14.09 8.36
N ASP A 143 25.33 13.90 8.28
CA ASP A 143 24.55 14.32 7.13
C ASP A 143 23.13 14.74 7.56
N PRO A 144 22.74 16.00 7.34
CA PRO A 144 21.38 16.46 7.59
C PRO A 144 20.31 15.62 6.88
N ILE A 145 20.60 15.08 5.69
CA ILE A 145 19.68 14.20 4.96
C ILE A 145 19.38 12.94 5.78
N GLU A 146 20.40 12.37 6.42
CA GLU A 146 20.21 11.19 7.27
C GLU A 146 19.42 11.54 8.53
N THR A 147 19.59 12.73 9.13
CA THR A 147 18.74 13.17 10.25
C THR A 147 17.25 13.16 9.87
N TRP A 148 16.93 13.54 8.64
CA TRP A 148 15.55 13.51 8.14
C TRP A 148 15.05 12.10 7.86
N CYS A 149 15.85 11.28 7.18
CA CYS A 149 15.51 9.89 6.89
C CYS A 149 15.38 9.06 8.17
N TRP A 150 16.19 9.36 9.19
CA TRP A 150 16.06 8.83 10.54
C TRP A 150 14.70 9.15 11.13
N LYS A 151 14.30 10.43 11.14
CA LYS A 151 13.00 10.84 11.67
C LYS A 151 11.84 10.15 10.95
N MET A 152 11.91 10.05 9.62
CA MET A 152 10.90 9.35 8.81
C MET A 152 10.85 7.85 9.13
N SER A 153 12.01 7.21 9.22
CA SER A 153 12.13 5.78 9.54
C SER A 153 11.61 5.49 10.95
N THR A 154 11.91 6.35 11.93
CA THR A 154 11.39 6.26 13.29
C THR A 154 9.87 6.43 13.33
N ASN A 155 9.30 7.39 12.60
CA ASN A 155 7.84 7.54 12.52
C ASN A 155 7.17 6.27 11.97
N VAL A 156 7.73 5.65 10.93
CA VAL A 156 7.22 4.38 10.37
C VAL A 156 7.39 3.23 11.36
N HIS A 157 8.54 3.13 12.03
CA HIS A 157 8.77 2.15 13.10
C HIS A 157 7.69 2.27 14.19
N GLU A 158 7.50 3.47 14.75
CA GLU A 158 6.48 3.74 15.78
C GLU A 158 5.07 3.38 15.29
N ARG A 159 4.78 3.66 14.01
CA ARG A 159 3.50 3.31 13.39
C ARG A 159 3.30 1.80 13.30
N LEU A 160 4.31 1.06 12.85
CA LEU A 160 4.27 -0.40 12.78
C LEU A 160 4.13 -1.03 14.18
N VAL A 161 4.83 -0.49 15.18
CA VAL A 161 4.66 -0.88 16.60
C VAL A 161 3.21 -0.65 17.04
N SER A 162 2.62 0.52 16.74
CA SER A 162 1.24 0.85 17.12
C SER A 162 0.18 -0.06 16.48
N LEU A 163 0.51 -0.68 15.35
CA LEU A 163 -0.35 -1.58 14.58
C LEU A 163 -0.07 -3.06 14.85
N ASP A 164 0.87 -3.36 15.75
CA ASP A 164 1.34 -4.71 16.05
C ASP A 164 1.79 -5.46 14.77
N ILE A 165 2.62 -4.79 13.97
CA ILE A 165 3.19 -5.35 12.73
C ILE A 165 4.67 -5.69 12.99
N PRO A 166 5.04 -6.98 12.99
CA PRO A 166 6.43 -7.41 13.18
C PRO A 166 7.36 -6.84 12.10
N HIS A 167 8.52 -6.36 12.52
CA HIS A 167 9.55 -5.84 11.63
C HIS A 167 10.91 -5.80 12.33
N VAL A 168 11.97 -5.81 11.53
CA VAL A 168 13.34 -5.52 11.99
C VAL A 168 13.52 -4.00 12.02
N TRP A 169 13.89 -3.47 13.18
CA TRP A 169 14.28 -2.08 13.37
C TRP A 169 15.76 -2.02 13.78
N ASP A 170 16.57 -1.34 12.98
CA ASP A 170 18.01 -1.13 13.22
C ASP A 170 18.34 0.35 13.09
N ASP A 171 18.18 1.08 14.20
CA ASP A 171 18.82 2.38 14.39
C ASP A 171 20.25 2.14 14.89
N TYR A 172 21.21 2.20 13.96
CA TYR A 172 22.61 1.91 14.27
C TYR A 172 23.36 3.14 14.82
N GLY A 173 22.64 4.19 15.23
CA GLY A 173 23.21 5.39 15.83
C GLY A 173 24.00 6.23 14.83
N ALA A 174 25.20 6.66 15.23
CA ALA A 174 26.03 7.55 14.42
C ALA A 174 26.31 6.95 13.03
N GLY A 175 25.96 7.71 12.00
CA GLY A 175 26.09 7.31 10.60
C GLY A 175 25.43 8.32 9.67
N GLY A 176 25.86 8.34 8.41
CA GLY A 176 25.42 9.31 7.41
C GLY A 176 24.74 8.68 6.20
N HIS A 177 24.27 9.53 5.28
CA HIS A 177 23.53 9.14 4.08
C HIS A 177 24.47 8.70 2.95
N THR A 178 25.24 7.63 3.16
CA THR A 178 26.32 7.24 2.24
C THR A 178 26.37 5.74 1.92
N TRP A 179 26.97 5.42 0.77
CA TRP A 179 27.09 4.06 0.24
C TRP A 179 27.70 3.02 1.20
N PRO A 180 28.78 3.29 1.96
CA PRO A 180 29.32 2.31 2.89
C PRO A 180 28.30 1.81 3.92
N TYR A 181 27.43 2.70 4.44
CA TYR A 181 26.34 2.31 5.34
C TYR A 181 25.30 1.45 4.62
N TRP A 182 24.85 1.86 3.43
CA TRP A 182 23.84 1.10 2.69
C TRP A 182 24.34 -0.28 2.22
N GLN A 183 25.61 -0.40 1.84
CA GLN A 183 26.20 -1.70 1.52
C GLN A 183 26.26 -2.62 2.74
N ARG A 184 26.57 -2.08 3.92
CA ARG A 184 26.51 -2.84 5.18
C ARG A 184 25.07 -3.31 5.45
N SER A 185 24.10 -2.39 5.38
CA SER A 185 22.68 -2.69 5.59
C SER A 185 22.17 -3.77 4.64
N LEU A 186 22.50 -3.68 3.35
CA LEU A 186 22.14 -4.70 2.37
C LEU A 186 22.75 -6.06 2.73
N ARG A 187 24.05 -6.13 3.02
CA ARG A 187 24.71 -7.39 3.42
C ARG A 187 24.07 -8.03 4.65
N GLN A 188 23.69 -7.22 5.64
CA GLN A 188 23.02 -7.69 6.85
C GLN A 188 21.60 -8.18 6.57
N THR A 189 20.87 -7.53 5.67
CA THR A 189 19.50 -7.88 5.30
C THR A 189 19.42 -9.07 4.33
N LEU A 190 20.49 -9.42 3.63
CA LEU A 190 20.46 -10.55 2.70
C LEU A 190 20.06 -11.87 3.39
N SER A 191 20.51 -12.13 4.61
CA SER A 191 20.09 -13.33 5.35
C SER A 191 18.58 -13.31 5.61
N ASP A 192 18.07 -12.19 6.13
CA ASP A 192 16.65 -11.99 6.44
C ASP A 192 15.78 -12.25 5.19
N LEU A 193 16.21 -11.76 4.02
CA LEU A 193 15.49 -11.99 2.76
C LEU A 193 15.53 -13.45 2.31
N MET A 194 16.66 -14.14 2.49
CA MET A 194 16.77 -15.55 2.12
C MET A 194 15.90 -16.43 3.02
N ASP A 195 15.79 -16.08 4.31
CA ASP A 195 14.85 -16.73 5.24
C ASP A 195 13.40 -16.54 4.78
N ALA A 196 13.04 -15.32 4.34
CA ALA A 196 11.72 -15.02 3.76
C ALA A 196 11.37 -15.90 2.55
N PHE A 197 12.37 -16.25 1.73
CA PHE A 197 12.17 -17.10 0.57
C PHE A 197 12.14 -18.59 0.92
N ALA A 198 12.88 -19.00 1.95
CA ALA A 198 12.90 -20.38 2.43
C ALA A 198 11.61 -20.76 3.16
N ASP A 199 11.03 -19.82 3.94
CA ASP A 199 9.77 -19.98 4.64
C ASP A 199 8.84 -18.77 4.39
N PRO A 200 8.23 -18.69 3.18
CA PRO A 200 7.44 -17.53 2.81
C PRO A 200 6.14 -17.46 3.60
N HIS A 201 5.97 -16.37 4.34
CA HIS A 201 4.72 -16.08 5.04
C HIS A 201 3.53 -16.15 4.06
N PRO A 202 2.44 -16.87 4.40
CA PRO A 202 1.27 -16.91 3.55
C PRO A 202 0.63 -15.52 3.44
N ALA A 203 -0.15 -15.30 2.38
CA ALA A 203 -1.00 -14.12 2.32
C ALA A 203 -1.97 -14.11 3.52
N PRO A 204 -2.17 -12.97 4.21
CA PRO A 204 -3.04 -12.91 5.37
C PRO A 204 -4.50 -13.23 4.98
N VAL A 205 -5.16 -14.06 5.79
CA VAL A 205 -6.61 -14.29 5.72
C VAL A 205 -7.14 -14.44 7.16
N PRO A 206 -8.01 -13.55 7.66
CA PRO A 206 -8.51 -12.35 6.97
C PRO A 206 -7.40 -11.32 6.74
N PHE A 207 -7.64 -10.38 5.81
CA PHE A 207 -6.76 -9.23 5.59
C PHE A 207 -7.53 -7.92 5.55
N ALA A 208 -6.79 -6.84 5.72
CA ALA A 208 -7.23 -5.47 5.49
C ALA A 208 -6.36 -4.82 4.41
N TYR A 209 -6.97 -3.97 3.59
CA TYR A 209 -6.28 -3.19 2.56
C TYR A 209 -6.96 -1.83 2.37
N THR A 210 -6.17 -0.77 2.46
CA THR A 210 -6.62 0.61 2.31
C THR A 210 -6.01 1.24 1.07
N ALA A 211 -6.83 1.87 0.22
CA ALA A 211 -6.40 2.56 -0.99
C ALA A 211 -7.35 3.70 -1.37
N VAL A 212 -6.83 4.65 -2.14
CA VAL A 212 -7.64 5.74 -2.71
C VAL A 212 -8.17 5.42 -4.10
N ASP A 213 -7.48 4.51 -4.80
CA ASP A 213 -7.77 4.12 -6.17
C ASP A 213 -9.24 3.68 -6.30
N PRO A 214 -10.01 4.22 -7.27
CA PRO A 214 -11.41 3.84 -7.46
C PRO A 214 -11.54 2.39 -7.96
N ALA A 215 -10.46 1.76 -8.40
CA ALA A 215 -10.39 0.35 -8.68
C ALA A 215 -9.05 -0.22 -8.26
N TYR A 216 -9.06 -1.30 -7.48
CA TYR A 216 -7.84 -2.01 -7.07
C TYR A 216 -8.06 -3.53 -7.06
N SER A 217 -6.96 -4.28 -7.08
CA SER A 217 -6.96 -5.71 -6.85
C SER A 217 -5.82 -6.06 -5.90
N VAL A 218 -6.10 -6.93 -4.94
CA VAL A 218 -5.17 -7.34 -3.89
C VAL A 218 -5.54 -8.73 -3.41
N TYR A 219 -4.57 -9.63 -3.28
CA TYR A 219 -4.77 -11.02 -2.82
C TYR A 219 -5.90 -11.77 -3.56
N GLY A 220 -6.06 -11.49 -4.86
CA GLY A 220 -7.11 -12.07 -5.72
C GLY A 220 -8.50 -11.45 -5.56
N TRP A 221 -8.69 -10.49 -4.66
CA TRP A 221 -9.90 -9.67 -4.57
C TRP A 221 -9.83 -8.50 -5.55
N THR A 222 -10.99 -8.03 -6.01
CA THR A 222 -11.11 -6.82 -6.84
C THR A 222 -12.20 -5.94 -6.28
N VAL A 223 -11.93 -4.65 -6.12
CA VAL A 223 -12.92 -3.65 -5.70
C VAL A 223 -12.98 -2.57 -6.79
N ARG A 224 -14.20 -2.18 -7.17
CA ARG A 224 -14.45 -1.00 -8.01
C ARG A 224 -15.48 -0.11 -7.33
N LEU A 225 -15.10 1.11 -7.00
CA LEU A 225 -15.96 2.11 -6.38
C LEU A 225 -16.55 3.05 -7.43
N HIS A 226 -17.77 3.49 -7.18
CA HIS A 226 -18.52 4.48 -7.95
C HIS A 226 -18.80 5.68 -7.04
N ARG A 227 -17.95 6.71 -7.17
CA ARG A 227 -17.95 7.95 -6.38
C ARG A 227 -17.31 9.09 -7.18
N ALA A 228 -17.60 10.33 -6.81
CA ALA A 228 -17.08 11.52 -7.50
C ALA A 228 -15.71 11.97 -6.97
N ALA A 229 -15.51 11.91 -5.65
CA ALA A 229 -14.29 12.36 -5.00
C ALA A 229 -13.26 11.23 -4.84
N LEU A 230 -11.97 11.60 -4.94
CA LEU A 230 -10.87 10.73 -4.53
C LEU A 230 -10.75 10.75 -3.01
N GLU A 231 -10.74 9.58 -2.40
CA GLU A 231 -10.78 9.41 -0.95
C GLU A 231 -10.36 7.99 -0.60
N PHE A 232 -9.98 7.72 0.63
CA PHE A 232 -9.68 6.37 1.07
C PHE A 232 -10.91 5.47 1.08
N SER A 233 -10.69 4.21 0.73
CA SER A 233 -11.58 3.10 1.03
C SER A 233 -10.76 1.99 1.69
N THR A 234 -11.40 1.21 2.56
CA THR A 234 -10.76 0.09 3.24
C THR A 234 -11.59 -1.16 3.04
N LEU A 235 -11.02 -2.18 2.40
CA LEU A 235 -11.52 -3.54 2.43
C LEU A 235 -10.92 -4.21 3.66
N ASP A 236 -11.74 -4.57 4.63
CA ASP A 236 -11.32 -5.06 5.94
C ASP A 236 -11.94 -6.43 6.23
N ASP A 237 -11.32 -7.20 7.12
CA ASP A 237 -11.72 -8.56 7.50
C ASP A 237 -12.04 -9.48 6.30
N ALA A 238 -11.33 -9.30 5.19
CA ALA A 238 -11.65 -9.96 3.93
C ALA A 238 -11.26 -11.44 3.95
N SER A 239 -12.26 -12.31 3.84
CA SER A 239 -12.16 -13.76 4.03
C SER A 239 -13.18 -14.52 3.16
N PRO A 240 -13.11 -15.86 3.09
CA PRO A 240 -14.15 -16.66 2.45
C PRO A 240 -15.54 -16.55 3.09
N SER A 241 -15.63 -16.05 4.34
CA SER A 241 -16.90 -15.86 5.06
C SER A 241 -17.51 -14.47 4.88
N GLY A 242 -16.77 -13.50 4.35
CA GLY A 242 -17.26 -12.13 4.28
C GLY A 242 -16.15 -11.09 4.24
N PHE A 243 -16.54 -9.84 4.37
CA PHE A 243 -15.66 -8.69 4.47
C PHE A 243 -16.42 -7.47 5.00
N ARG A 244 -15.70 -6.44 5.43
CA ARG A 244 -16.21 -5.07 5.61
C ARG A 244 -15.65 -4.19 4.52
N LEU A 245 -16.45 -3.26 4.02
CA LEU A 245 -15.97 -2.22 3.11
C LEU A 245 -16.33 -0.85 3.68
N SER A 246 -15.33 -0.01 3.86
CA SER A 246 -15.48 1.38 4.31
C SER A 246 -15.19 2.37 3.18
N GLY A 247 -15.99 3.43 3.06
CA GLY A 247 -15.87 4.47 2.04
C GLY A 247 -17.17 5.26 1.84
N SER A 248 -17.36 5.86 0.66
CA SER A 248 -18.63 6.50 0.25
C SER A 248 -19.07 6.06 -1.15
N GLY A 249 -20.34 6.33 -1.50
CA GLY A 249 -20.91 5.97 -2.79
C GLY A 249 -21.36 4.50 -2.87
N SER A 250 -20.97 3.80 -3.92
CA SER A 250 -21.25 2.36 -4.07
C SER A 250 -20.04 1.63 -4.61
N ALA A 251 -20.02 0.31 -4.49
CA ALA A 251 -18.93 -0.51 -5.00
C ALA A 251 -19.43 -1.84 -5.57
N LYS A 252 -18.61 -2.41 -6.45
CA LYS A 252 -18.68 -3.79 -6.89
C LYS A 252 -17.44 -4.51 -6.37
N VAL A 253 -17.64 -5.47 -5.49
CA VAL A 253 -16.57 -6.30 -4.90
C VAL A 253 -16.62 -7.68 -5.52
N THR A 254 -15.50 -8.14 -6.07
CA THR A 254 -15.33 -9.51 -6.54
C THR A 254 -14.35 -10.23 -5.64
N THR A 255 -14.80 -11.31 -4.99
CA THR A 255 -14.01 -12.10 -4.04
C THR A 255 -12.82 -12.79 -4.69
N ALA A 256 -11.85 -13.30 -3.92
CA ALA A 256 -10.90 -14.28 -4.44
C ALA A 256 -11.60 -15.62 -4.75
N GLY A 257 -10.91 -16.49 -5.49
CA GLY A 257 -11.46 -17.74 -6.03
C GLY A 257 -11.63 -18.85 -4.98
N TYR A 258 -12.57 -18.71 -4.04
CA TYR A 258 -12.81 -19.67 -2.94
C TYR A 258 -14.00 -20.62 -3.17
N TYR A 259 -14.89 -20.30 -4.10
CA TYR A 259 -16.25 -20.85 -4.14
C TYR A 259 -16.42 -21.84 -5.30
N PRO A 260 -16.85 -23.10 -5.11
CA PRO A 260 -17.00 -24.06 -6.21
C PRO A 260 -17.89 -23.51 -7.33
N PRO A 261 -17.51 -23.63 -8.62
CA PRO A 261 -18.25 -23.05 -9.73
C PRO A 261 -19.70 -23.54 -9.77
N GLY A 262 -20.64 -22.63 -10.08
CA GLY A 262 -22.06 -22.93 -10.17
C GLY A 262 -22.77 -23.12 -8.81
N ARG A 263 -22.04 -23.11 -7.70
CA ARG A 263 -22.63 -23.21 -6.36
C ARG A 263 -23.23 -21.87 -5.94
N ALA A 264 -24.43 -21.92 -5.36
CA ALA A 264 -25.15 -20.77 -4.85
C ALA A 264 -24.78 -20.45 -3.39
N TYR A 265 -24.63 -19.16 -3.11
CA TYR A 265 -24.32 -18.61 -1.79
C TYR A 265 -25.31 -17.53 -1.41
N ARG A 266 -25.75 -17.53 -0.16
CA ARG A 266 -26.49 -16.41 0.41
C ARG A 266 -25.49 -15.35 0.84
N VAL A 267 -25.63 -14.17 0.25
CA VAL A 267 -24.84 -12.98 0.57
C VAL A 267 -25.76 -11.98 1.26
N THR A 268 -25.38 -11.56 2.46
CA THR A 268 -26.08 -10.52 3.21
C THR A 268 -25.18 -9.30 3.29
N VAL A 269 -25.68 -8.16 2.84
CA VAL A 269 -24.99 -6.87 2.92
C VAL A 269 -25.73 -6.00 3.92
N THR A 270 -25.10 -5.72 5.06
CA THR A 270 -25.61 -4.81 6.08
C THR A 270 -24.85 -3.50 5.97
N GLY A 271 -25.47 -2.52 5.31
CA GLY A 271 -24.94 -1.17 5.14
C GLY A 271 -25.46 -0.20 6.22
N PRO A 272 -25.04 1.07 6.15
CA PRO A 272 -25.50 2.12 7.08
C PRO A 272 -27.00 2.45 6.98
N TYR A 273 -27.63 2.20 5.83
CA TYR A 273 -29.02 2.60 5.55
C TYR A 273 -29.97 1.42 5.31
N GLU A 274 -29.43 0.26 4.97
CA GLU A 274 -30.23 -0.90 4.56
C GLU A 274 -29.49 -2.20 4.83
N GLN A 275 -30.26 -3.27 4.98
CA GLN A 275 -29.77 -4.63 4.93
C GLN A 275 -30.43 -5.35 3.76
N THR A 276 -29.63 -5.88 2.85
CA THR A 276 -30.10 -6.66 1.71
C THR A 276 -29.56 -8.09 1.79
N SER A 277 -30.29 -9.05 1.23
CA SER A 277 -29.80 -10.42 1.07
C SER A 277 -30.15 -10.92 -0.32
N ALA A 278 -29.19 -11.57 -0.97
CA ALA A 278 -29.34 -12.11 -2.31
C ALA A 278 -28.65 -13.47 -2.42
N THR A 279 -29.13 -14.30 -3.34
CA THR A 279 -28.41 -15.52 -3.73
C THR A 279 -27.47 -15.17 -4.89
N VAL A 280 -26.18 -15.42 -4.71
CA VAL A 280 -25.14 -15.19 -5.72
C VAL A 280 -24.54 -16.54 -6.10
N VAL A 281 -24.41 -16.78 -7.40
CA VAL A 281 -23.80 -18.02 -7.93
C VAL A 281 -22.34 -17.77 -8.22
N ALA A 282 -21.47 -18.68 -7.78
CA ALA A 282 -20.05 -18.62 -8.07
C ALA A 282 -19.77 -18.80 -9.57
N ASP A 283 -18.93 -17.92 -10.11
CA ASP A 283 -18.53 -17.99 -11.52
C ASP A 283 -17.54 -19.14 -11.79
N ARG A 284 -17.13 -19.28 -13.07
CA ARG A 284 -16.15 -20.29 -13.50
C ARG A 284 -14.78 -20.15 -12.83
N ASP A 285 -14.44 -18.95 -12.37
CA ASP A 285 -13.17 -18.63 -11.72
C ASP A 285 -13.27 -18.76 -10.20
N ARG A 286 -14.38 -19.34 -9.70
CA ARG A 286 -14.67 -19.59 -8.29
C ARG A 286 -14.91 -18.32 -7.47
N ARG A 287 -15.34 -17.22 -8.10
CA ARG A 287 -15.51 -15.91 -7.46
C ARG A 287 -16.99 -15.55 -7.31
N LEU A 288 -17.28 -14.69 -6.34
CA LEU A 288 -18.58 -14.06 -6.16
C LEU A 288 -18.43 -12.57 -6.47
N THR A 289 -19.43 -11.99 -7.14
CA THR A 289 -19.50 -10.56 -7.42
C THR A 289 -20.66 -9.96 -6.64
N ILE A 290 -20.35 -9.00 -5.77
CA ILE A 290 -21.25 -8.49 -4.74
C ILE A 290 -21.35 -6.97 -4.88
N PRO A 291 -22.54 -6.42 -5.19
CA PRO A 291 -22.77 -4.98 -5.09
C PRO A 291 -22.85 -4.56 -3.62
N VAL A 292 -22.25 -3.42 -3.30
CA VAL A 292 -22.18 -2.85 -1.94
C VAL A 292 -22.58 -1.39 -1.98
N THR A 293 -23.57 -1.00 -1.18
CA THR A 293 -24.00 0.39 -1.02
C THR A 293 -23.32 1.00 0.21
N LEU A 294 -22.59 2.11 0.03
CA LEU A 294 -21.87 2.85 1.09
C LEU A 294 -22.48 4.24 1.32
N GLY A 295 -23.71 4.49 0.86
CA GLY A 295 -24.36 5.79 1.03
C GLY A 295 -24.06 6.82 -0.06
N PRO A 296 -24.41 8.10 0.17
CA PRO A 296 -24.10 9.19 -0.75
C PRO A 296 -22.58 9.34 -0.94
N PRO A 297 -22.09 9.58 -2.16
CA PRO A 297 -20.68 9.88 -2.38
C PRO A 297 -20.32 11.26 -1.83
N ASN A 298 -19.11 11.40 -1.28
CA ASN A 298 -18.60 12.72 -0.88
C ASN A 298 -18.42 13.62 -2.13
N PRO A 299 -18.77 14.92 -2.03
CA PRO A 299 -18.65 15.86 -3.14
C PRO A 299 -17.23 16.37 -3.34
N HIS A 300 -16.35 16.22 -2.34
CA HIS A 300 -15.01 16.79 -2.32
C HIS A 300 -13.98 15.74 -1.90
N GLN A 301 -12.80 15.84 -2.51
CA GLN A 301 -11.63 15.01 -2.20
C GLN A 301 -11.25 15.15 -0.73
N GLN A 302 -10.96 14.03 -0.07
CA GLN A 302 -10.51 14.04 1.33
C GLN A 302 -9.27 14.93 1.50
N TYR A 303 -9.15 15.55 2.68
CA TYR A 303 -8.05 16.45 3.06
C TYR A 303 -7.99 17.78 2.29
N THR A 304 -9.01 18.13 1.51
CA THR A 304 -9.15 19.48 0.94
C THR A 304 -9.86 20.43 1.92
N VAL A 305 -9.67 21.75 1.73
CA VAL A 305 -10.38 22.79 2.50
C VAL A 305 -11.90 22.63 2.37
N GLN A 306 -12.38 22.30 1.17
CA GLN A 306 -13.80 22.06 0.90
C GLN A 306 -14.32 20.86 1.70
N ALA A 307 -13.58 19.74 1.69
CA ALA A 307 -13.95 18.56 2.48
C ALA A 307 -13.92 18.82 4.00
N ALA A 308 -13.00 19.66 4.49
CA ALA A 308 -12.99 20.09 5.88
C ALA A 308 -14.22 20.96 6.25
N ALA A 309 -14.69 21.80 5.31
CA ALA A 309 -15.84 22.67 5.53
C ALA A 309 -17.19 21.92 5.46
N THR A 310 -17.33 20.94 4.56
CA THR A 310 -18.58 20.19 4.38
C THR A 310 -18.63 18.89 5.19
N GLY A 311 -17.50 18.46 5.73
CA GLY A 311 -17.31 17.11 6.27
C GLY A 311 -17.05 16.08 5.17
N SER A 312 -16.40 14.97 5.55
CA SER A 312 -16.26 13.76 4.73
C SER A 312 -16.91 12.59 5.47
N LEU A 313 -17.93 12.00 4.87
CA LEU A 313 -18.64 10.87 5.46
C LEU A 313 -17.94 9.57 5.05
N VAL A 314 -17.60 8.73 6.03
CA VAL A 314 -17.10 7.38 5.80
C VAL A 314 -18.13 6.41 6.38
N HIS A 315 -18.72 5.62 5.50
CA HIS A 315 -19.68 4.59 5.87
C HIS A 315 -19.04 3.22 5.79
N THR A 316 -19.53 2.27 6.58
CA THR A 316 -19.08 0.88 6.54
C THR A 316 -20.25 -0.03 6.24
N ALA A 317 -20.07 -0.92 5.27
CA ALA A 317 -20.97 -2.04 5.03
C ALA A 317 -20.28 -3.36 5.39
N THR A 318 -20.99 -4.22 6.11
CA THR A 318 -20.54 -5.57 6.47
C THR A 318 -21.22 -6.57 5.55
N VAL A 319 -20.42 -7.43 4.91
CA VAL A 319 -20.88 -8.47 4.00
C VAL A 319 -20.60 -9.84 4.62
N THR A 320 -21.65 -10.65 4.76
CA THR A 320 -21.55 -12.04 5.23
C THR A 320 -21.93 -12.99 4.10
N ILE A 321 -21.16 -14.07 3.93
CA ILE A 321 -21.32 -15.06 2.86
C ILE A 321 -21.50 -16.42 3.49
N THR A 322 -22.61 -17.09 3.17
CA THR A 322 -22.94 -18.44 3.67
C THR A 322 -23.40 -19.33 2.52
N PRO A 323 -23.20 -20.66 2.57
CA PRO A 323 -23.79 -21.56 1.59
C PRO A 323 -25.32 -21.38 1.53
N ALA A 324 -25.89 -21.28 0.33
CA ALA A 324 -27.34 -21.25 0.21
C ALA A 324 -27.91 -22.61 0.66
N THR A 325 -28.86 -22.62 1.59
CA THR A 325 -29.57 -23.84 1.99
C THR A 325 -30.57 -24.22 0.90
N GLY A 326 -30.23 -25.23 0.11
CA GLY A 326 -31.10 -25.85 -0.90
C GLY A 326 -30.50 -27.17 -1.38
N ARG A 327 -31.30 -28.25 -1.34
CA ARG A 327 -30.90 -29.64 -1.63
C ARG A 327 -30.23 -29.77 -3.01
N ALA A 328 -29.12 -30.51 -3.04
CA ALA A 328 -28.64 -31.18 -4.25
C ALA A 328 -29.66 -32.20 -4.75
#